data_AF-A0A2E5ANW6-F1
#
_entry.id   AF-A0A2E5ANW6-F1
#
_cell.length_a   1.000
_cell.length_b   1.000
_cell.length_c   1.000
_cell.angle_alpha   90.00
_cell.angle_beta   90.00
_cell.angle_gamma   90.00
#
_symmetry.space_group_name_H-M   'P 1'
#
loop_
_entity.id
_entity.type
_entity.pdbx_description
1 polymer ?
#
loop_
_entity_poly.entity_id
_entity_poly.type
_entity_poly.pdbx_seq_one_letter_code
_entity_poly.pdbx_strand_id
1 'polypeptide(L)'
;VLFTSHHRQNQKKVLIYHTNVMLCIARDFSVVCLKCITDPAERKVVKESLKRSKKIIIELNLEQVDHFAGNMLEAQNENNESFLIMSTRAYHSLTTKQVAQIEQYSRIIHSPLTTIENYGGGSARCMLAEIFLPRQEK
;
A
#
# COMPACT_ATOMS: atom_id res chain seq x y z
N VAL A 1 9.70 -10.71 9.94
CA VAL A 1 8.80 -10.06 10.92
C VAL A 1 7.47 -10.79 10.85
N LEU A 2 6.97 -11.31 11.97
CA LEU A 2 5.68 -12.00 12.06
C LEU A 2 4.71 -11.11 12.85
N PHE A 3 3.47 -11.01 12.41
CA PHE A 3 2.41 -10.24 13.07
C PHE A 3 1.03 -10.70 12.61
N THR A 4 0.00 -10.37 13.39
CA THR A 4 -1.40 -10.57 13.06
C THR A 4 -2.09 -9.23 12.85
N SER A 5 -2.79 -9.08 11.73
CA SER A 5 -3.47 -7.83 11.39
C SER A 5 -4.95 -8.02 11.05
N HIS A 6 -5.72 -6.97 11.29
CA HIS A 6 -7.17 -6.94 11.11
C HIS A 6 -7.61 -5.62 10.50
N HIS A 7 -8.70 -5.66 9.75
CA HIS A 7 -9.40 -4.48 9.26
C HIS A 7 -10.89 -4.53 9.65
N ARG A 8 -11.68 -3.58 9.16
CA ARG A 8 -13.11 -3.54 9.42
C ARG A 8 -13.88 -3.87 8.15
N GLN A 9 -14.78 -4.84 8.24
CA GLN A 9 -15.75 -5.12 7.19
C GLN A 9 -17.12 -5.19 7.84
N ASN A 10 -18.07 -4.37 7.37
CA ASN A 10 -19.42 -4.26 7.96
C ASN A 10 -19.41 -4.11 9.49
N GLN A 11 -18.55 -3.22 9.99
CA GLN A 11 -18.34 -2.94 11.43
C GLN A 11 -17.82 -4.13 12.26
N LYS A 12 -17.50 -5.27 11.65
CA LYS A 12 -16.86 -6.41 12.30
C LYS A 12 -15.36 -6.38 12.06
N LYS A 13 -14.60 -6.82 13.08
CA LYS A 13 -13.16 -7.01 12.98
C LYS A 13 -12.89 -8.31 12.20
N VAL A 14 -12.19 -8.21 11.07
CA VAL A 14 -11.88 -9.34 10.18
C VAL A 14 -10.36 -9.43 10.00
N LEU A 15 -9.82 -10.65 9.92
CA LEU A 15 -8.41 -10.87 9.63
C LEU A 15 -8.04 -10.36 8.25
N ILE A 16 -6.91 -9.68 8.15
CA ILE A 16 -6.34 -9.31 6.85
C ILE A 16 -5.62 -10.54 6.29
N TYR A 17 -6.10 -11.03 5.15
CA TYR A 17 -5.53 -12.22 4.50
C TYR A 17 -4.23 -11.94 3.74
N HIS A 18 -4.05 -10.72 3.23
CA HIS A 18 -2.86 -10.34 2.48
C HIS A 18 -2.31 -9.01 3.00
N THR A 19 -1.01 -8.96 3.26
CA THR A 19 -0.34 -7.76 3.79
C THR A 19 -0.50 -6.54 2.88
N ASN A 20 -0.69 -6.75 1.58
CA ASN A 20 -0.95 -5.70 0.58
C ASN A 20 -2.28 -4.96 0.74
N VAL A 21 -3.13 -5.35 1.69
CA VAL A 21 -4.31 -4.58 2.07
C VAL A 21 -3.92 -3.41 2.96
N MET A 22 -2.89 -3.57 3.79
CA MET A 22 -2.48 -2.58 4.79
C MET A 22 -1.06 -2.02 4.61
N LEU A 23 -0.27 -2.54 3.66
CA LEU A 23 1.14 -2.25 3.51
C LEU A 23 1.55 -2.19 2.02
N CYS A 24 2.12 -1.07 1.62
CA CYS A 24 2.89 -0.89 0.41
C CYS A 24 4.33 -0.51 0.77
N ILE A 25 5.31 -1.15 0.13
CA ILE A 25 6.73 -0.85 0.31
C ILE A 25 7.25 -0.33 -1.03
N ALA A 26 7.63 0.94 -1.06
CA ALA A 26 8.33 1.58 -2.17
C ALA A 26 9.83 1.66 -1.86
N ARG A 27 10.61 2.24 -2.77
CA ARG A 27 12.06 2.43 -2.65
C ARG A 27 12.44 3.28 -1.45
N ASP A 28 11.83 4.45 -1.29
CA ASP A 28 12.23 5.45 -0.28
C ASP A 28 11.22 5.62 0.86
N PHE A 29 10.00 5.09 0.69
CA PHE A 29 8.95 5.16 1.68
C PHE A 29 8.18 3.84 1.79
N SER A 30 7.39 3.73 2.85
CA SER A 30 6.40 2.68 3.03
C SER A 30 5.08 3.33 3.44
N VAL A 31 4.00 2.90 2.82
CA VAL A 31 2.64 3.27 3.21
C VAL A 31 2.09 2.14 4.06
N VAL A 32 1.68 2.40 5.30
CA VAL A 32 1.28 1.34 6.23
C VAL A 32 0.20 1.78 7.20
N CYS A 33 -0.77 0.90 7.48
CA CYS A 33 -1.68 1.09 8.60
C CYS A 33 -1.24 0.25 9.81
N LEU A 34 -0.47 0.83 10.74
CA LEU A 34 -0.06 0.09 11.94
C LEU A 34 -1.23 -0.17 12.89
N LYS A 35 -2.34 0.56 12.77
CA LYS A 35 -3.58 0.32 13.52
C LYS A 35 -4.23 -1.02 13.17
N CYS A 36 -3.93 -1.61 12.01
CA CYS A 36 -4.37 -2.96 11.69
C CYS A 36 -3.75 -4.02 12.61
N ILE A 37 -2.58 -3.74 13.20
CA ILE A 37 -1.88 -4.66 14.11
C ILE A 37 -2.32 -4.31 15.54
N THR A 38 -3.19 -5.14 16.12
CA THR A 38 -3.80 -4.84 17.42
C THR A 38 -2.89 -5.18 18.60
N ASP A 39 -1.98 -6.13 18.44
CA ASP A 39 -0.97 -6.44 19.44
C ASP A 39 0.10 -5.31 19.48
N PRO A 40 0.30 -4.62 20.61
CA PRO A 40 1.26 -3.53 20.71
C PRO A 40 2.73 -3.97 20.50
N ALA A 41 3.08 -5.18 20.91
CA ALA A 41 4.42 -5.75 20.75
C ALA A 41 4.69 -6.05 19.27
N GLU A 42 3.78 -6.74 18.58
CA GLU A 42 3.91 -7.01 17.14
C GLU A 42 3.98 -5.69 16.34
N ARG A 43 3.12 -4.72 16.68
CA ARG A 43 3.10 -3.41 16.03
C ARG A 43 4.41 -2.67 16.20
N LYS A 44 5.01 -2.75 17.40
CA LYS A 44 6.33 -2.16 17.67
C LYS A 44 7.41 -2.81 16.80
N VAL A 45 7.43 -4.14 16.71
CA VAL A 45 8.39 -4.87 15.87
C VAL A 45 8.27 -4.49 14.39
N VAL A 46 7.05 -4.39 13.86
CA VAL A 46 6.82 -3.95 12.47
C VAL A 46 7.32 -2.52 12.25
N LYS A 47 6.94 -1.59 13.14
CA LYS A 47 7.36 -0.18 13.06
C LYS A 47 8.88 -0.03 13.11
N GLU A 48 9.55 -0.75 14.00
CA GLU A 48 11.02 -0.74 14.13
C GLU A 48 11.69 -1.33 12.89
N SER A 49 11.12 -2.40 12.31
CA SER A 49 11.64 -2.98 11.08
C SER A 49 11.56 -2.01 9.90
N LEU A 50 10.45 -1.29 9.76
CA LEU A 50 10.30 -0.25 8.73
C LEU A 50 11.31 0.88 8.97
N LYS A 51 11.47 1.35 10.21
CA LYS A 51 12.49 2.37 10.53
C LYS A 51 13.91 1.93 10.21
N ARG A 52 14.29 0.68 10.50
CA ARG A 52 15.63 0.16 10.16
C ARG A 52 15.89 0.13 8.66
N SER A 53 14.85 0.02 7.83
CA SER A 53 14.98 0.09 6.38
C SER A 53 15.30 1.50 5.85
N LYS A 54 15.37 2.51 6.74
CA LYS A 54 15.59 3.93 6.43
C LYS A 54 14.52 4.56 5.52
N LYS A 55 13.40 3.86 5.31
CA LYS A 55 12.25 4.36 4.56
C LYS A 55 11.42 5.31 5.41
N ILE A 56 10.85 6.32 4.78
CA ILE A 56 9.84 7.17 5.41
C ILE A 56 8.56 6.38 5.62
N ILE A 57 7.96 6.49 6.79
CA ILE A 57 6.70 5.83 7.10
C ILE A 57 5.56 6.81 6.88
N ILE A 58 4.71 6.51 5.90
CA ILE A 58 3.46 7.22 5.63
C ILE A 58 2.34 6.39 6.26
N GLU A 59 1.84 6.85 7.40
CA GLU A 59 0.85 6.13 8.20
C GLU A 59 -0.54 6.30 7.59
N LEU A 60 -1.25 5.19 7.36
CA LEU A 60 -2.66 5.15 6.99
C LEU A 60 -3.56 4.98 8.20
N ASN A 61 -4.79 5.47 8.10
CA ASN A 61 -5.86 5.10 9.02
C ASN A 61 -6.66 3.86 8.51
N LEU A 62 -7.57 3.34 9.34
CA LEU A 62 -8.36 2.15 8.99
C LEU A 62 -9.34 2.42 7.83
N GLU A 63 -9.90 3.62 7.75
CA GLU A 63 -10.82 4.00 6.67
C GLU A 63 -10.10 4.00 5.31
N GLN A 64 -8.86 4.49 5.26
CA GLN A 64 -8.01 4.47 4.07
C GLN A 64 -7.71 3.03 3.62
N VAL A 65 -7.50 2.10 4.56
CA VAL A 65 -7.37 0.67 4.25
C VAL A 65 -8.63 0.12 3.59
N ASP A 66 -9.81 0.48 4.11
CA ASP A 66 -11.10 0.08 3.54
C ASP A 66 -11.37 0.74 2.15
N HIS A 67 -10.59 1.76 1.80
CA HIS A 67 -10.53 2.39 0.47
C HIS A 67 -9.33 1.93 -0.36
N PHE A 68 -8.73 0.78 -0.03
CA PHE A 68 -7.63 0.15 -0.76
C PHE A 68 -6.32 0.94 -0.78
N ALA A 69 -6.10 1.88 0.15
CA ALA A 69 -4.88 2.69 0.17
C ALA A 69 -3.60 1.89 0.50
N GLY A 70 -3.70 0.67 1.03
CA GLY A 70 -2.54 -0.23 1.12
C GLY A 70 -2.22 -0.96 -0.19
N ASN A 71 -3.17 -1.05 -1.12
CA ASN A 71 -3.10 -1.83 -2.36
C ASN A 71 -2.44 -1.06 -3.51
N MET A 72 -1.34 -0.38 -3.19
CA MET A 72 -0.55 0.42 -4.12
C MET A 72 0.70 -0.34 -4.54
N LEU A 73 1.19 -0.10 -5.75
CA LEU A 73 2.45 -0.67 -6.23
C LEU A 73 3.33 0.42 -6.82
N GLU A 74 4.60 0.45 -6.44
CA GLU A 74 5.59 1.31 -7.09
C GLU A 74 6.10 0.61 -8.35
N ALA A 75 6.20 1.34 -9.45
CA ALA A 75 6.81 0.90 -10.70
C ALA A 75 7.77 1.99 -11.21
N GLN A 76 8.75 1.59 -12.01
CA GLN A 76 9.69 2.50 -12.66
C GLN A 76 9.62 2.33 -14.17
N ASN A 77 9.81 3.42 -14.91
CA ASN A 77 9.97 3.35 -16.36
C ASN A 77 11.45 3.19 -16.75
N GLU A 78 11.71 3.13 -18.05
CA GLU A 78 13.07 2.99 -18.62
C GLU A 78 13.99 4.19 -18.27
N ASN A 79 13.43 5.33 -17.86
CA ASN A 79 14.16 6.52 -17.42
C ASN A 79 14.41 6.55 -15.90
N ASN A 80 14.11 5.47 -15.18
CA ASN A 80 14.13 5.38 -13.71
C ASN A 80 13.20 6.37 -13.00
N GLU A 81 12.19 6.91 -13.68
CA GLU A 81 11.16 7.71 -13.03
C GLU A 81 10.24 6.79 -12.21
N SER A 82 10.03 7.12 -10.94
CA SER A 82 9.18 6.34 -10.03
C SER A 82 7.72 6.77 -10.13
N PHE A 83 6.83 5.79 -10.21
CA PHE A 83 5.39 5.95 -10.22
C PHE A 83 4.75 5.09 -9.14
N LEU A 84 3.88 5.68 -8.33
CA LEU A 84 3.05 4.94 -7.39
C LEU A 84 1.65 4.77 -7.98
N ILE A 85 1.33 3.51 -8.32
CA ILE A 85 0.08 3.14 -8.97
C ILE A 85 -0.95 2.77 -7.92
N MET A 86 -2.14 3.36 -8.00
CA MET A 86 -3.26 3.12 -7.08
C MET A 86 -4.61 3.29 -7.78
N SER A 87 -5.72 2.94 -7.12
CA SER A 87 -7.05 3.29 -7.63
C SER A 87 -7.39 4.76 -7.33
N THR A 88 -8.32 5.33 -8.09
CA THR A 88 -8.87 6.67 -7.79
C THR A 88 -9.52 6.72 -6.40
N ARG A 89 -10.12 5.61 -5.95
CA ARG A 89 -10.69 5.49 -4.60
C ARG A 89 -9.62 5.59 -3.52
N ALA A 90 -8.50 4.87 -3.69
CA ALA A 90 -7.36 4.95 -2.78
C ALA A 90 -6.79 6.38 -2.75
N TYR A 91 -6.57 6.98 -3.92
CA TYR A 91 -6.06 8.34 -4.05
C TYR A 91 -6.91 9.37 -3.29
N HIS A 92 -8.23 9.37 -3.50
CA HIS A 92 -9.13 10.31 -2.80
C HIS A 92 -9.26 10.07 -1.30
N SER A 93 -8.91 8.87 -0.80
CA SER A 93 -8.88 8.61 0.64
C SER A 93 -7.66 9.24 1.33
N LEU A 94 -6.60 9.56 0.57
CA LEU A 94 -5.38 10.14 1.12
C LEU A 94 -5.59 11.61 1.50
N THR A 95 -4.92 12.01 2.58
CA THR A 95 -4.82 13.42 2.95
C THR A 95 -3.85 14.13 2.00
N THR A 96 -4.04 15.43 1.79
CA THR A 96 -3.11 16.27 0.99
C THR A 96 -1.67 16.15 1.47
N LYS A 97 -1.46 15.99 2.79
CA LYS A 97 -0.12 15.76 3.36
C LYS A 97 0.48 14.42 2.91
N GLN A 98 -0.29 13.34 2.96
CA GLN A 98 0.18 12.02 2.49
C GLN A 98 0.48 12.05 0.99
N VAL A 99 -0.38 12.67 0.18
CA VAL A 99 -0.15 12.88 -1.26
C VAL A 99 1.15 13.63 -1.50
N ALA A 100 1.35 14.78 -0.84
CA ALA A 100 2.58 15.56 -0.96
C ALA A 100 3.83 14.79 -0.52
N GLN A 101 3.73 13.94 0.51
CA GLN A 101 4.85 13.09 0.94
C GLN A 101 5.18 11.99 -0.08
N ILE A 102 4.18 11.42 -0.76
CA ILE A 102 4.40 10.44 -1.82
C ILE A 102 5.03 11.11 -3.05
N GLU A 103 4.49 12.26 -3.47
CA GLU A 103 4.94 12.98 -4.67
C GLU A 103 6.36 13.55 -4.57
N GLN A 104 6.95 13.59 -3.37
CA GLN A 104 8.39 13.86 -3.19
C GLN A 104 9.29 12.77 -3.80
N TYR A 105 8.77 11.54 -3.96
CA TYR A 105 9.55 10.36 -4.37
C TYR A 105 8.98 9.69 -5.62
N SER A 106 7.65 9.65 -5.77
CA SER A 106 6.97 8.93 -6.83
C SER A 106 5.81 9.75 -7.39
N ARG A 107 5.72 9.86 -8.71
CA ARG A 107 4.53 10.44 -9.36
C ARG A 107 3.34 9.51 -9.14
N ILE A 108 2.19 10.05 -8.73
CA ILE A 108 0.99 9.24 -8.55
C ILE A 108 0.33 8.99 -9.91
N ILE A 109 0.02 7.72 -10.20
CA ILE A 109 -0.88 7.34 -11.28
C ILE A 109 -2.09 6.67 -10.67
N HIS A 110 -3.27 7.17 -10.97
CA HIS A 110 -4.52 6.57 -10.50
C HIS A 110 -5.57 6.47 -11.60
N SER A 111 -6.41 5.45 -11.50
CA SER A 111 -7.50 5.18 -12.42
C SER A 111 -8.72 4.63 -11.66
N PRO A 112 -9.96 4.90 -12.09
CA PRO A 112 -11.14 4.29 -11.47
C PRO A 112 -11.13 2.77 -11.69
N LEU A 113 -11.13 2.00 -10.60
CA LEU A 113 -11.19 0.52 -10.60
C LEU A 113 -12.51 0.00 -10.03
N THR A 114 -13.58 0.80 -10.09
CA THR A 114 -14.87 0.59 -9.40
C THR A 114 -15.43 -0.82 -9.54
N THR A 115 -15.41 -1.40 -10.75
CA THR A 115 -15.93 -2.75 -10.99
C THR A 115 -15.12 -3.80 -10.24
N ILE A 116 -13.79 -3.72 -10.28
CA ILE A 116 -12.89 -4.66 -9.60
C ILE A 116 -13.01 -4.53 -8.09
N GLU A 117 -13.08 -3.31 -7.58
CA GLU A 117 -13.14 -3.04 -6.14
C GLU A 117 -14.49 -3.44 -5.53
N ASN A 118 -15.60 -3.21 -6.23
CA ASN A 118 -16.94 -3.50 -5.72
C ASN A 118 -17.31 -4.97 -5.81
N TYR A 119 -16.82 -5.69 -6.84
CA TYR A 119 -17.24 -7.06 -7.12
C TYR A 119 -16.12 -8.10 -6.97
N GLY A 120 -14.85 -7.72 -7.13
CA GLY A 120 -13.70 -8.62 -7.11
C GLY A 120 -12.89 -8.62 -5.82
N GLY A 121 -13.09 -7.65 -4.93
CA GLY A 121 -12.38 -7.56 -3.64
C GLY A 121 -10.88 -7.24 -3.75
N GLY A 122 -10.42 -6.82 -4.94
CA GLY A 122 -9.03 -6.41 -5.21
C GLY A 122 -8.94 -4.96 -5.70
N SER A 123 -7.72 -4.44 -5.83
CA SER A 123 -7.45 -3.12 -6.40
C SER A 123 -6.14 -3.13 -7.20
N ALA A 124 -5.52 -1.98 -7.42
CA ALA A 124 -4.41 -1.79 -8.37
C ALA A 124 -3.28 -2.81 -8.23
N ARG A 125 -2.73 -3.01 -7.01
CA ARG A 125 -1.64 -3.98 -6.80
C ARG A 125 -2.06 -5.42 -7.07
N CYS A 126 -3.31 -5.78 -6.85
CA CYS A 126 -3.80 -7.13 -7.16
C CYS A 126 -3.90 -7.40 -8.68
N MET A 127 -3.86 -6.36 -9.52
CA MET A 127 -3.92 -6.45 -10.98
C MET A 127 -2.55 -6.39 -11.66
N LEU A 128 -1.47 -6.26 -10.88
CA LEU A 128 -0.11 -6.08 -11.36
C LEU A 128 0.79 -7.20 -10.83
N ALA A 129 1.71 -7.65 -11.67
CA ALA A 129 2.72 -8.65 -11.31
C ALA A 129 4.10 -8.15 -11.73
N GLU A 130 5.02 -8.10 -10.77
CA GLU A 130 6.41 -7.78 -11.02
C GLU A 130 7.13 -9.02 -11.56
N ILE A 131 7.80 -8.88 -12.71
CA ILE A 131 8.59 -9.93 -13.32
C ILE A 131 10.07 -9.59 -13.09
N PHE A 132 10.70 -10.30 -12.16
CA PHE A 132 12.12 -10.10 -11.80
C PHE A 132 13.08 -10.93 -12.66
N LEU A 133 12.58 -11.60 -13.69
CA LEU A 133 13.42 -12.37 -14.60
C LEU A 133 14.17 -11.44 -15.56
N PRO A 134 15.40 -11.79 -15.97
CA PRO A 134 16.12 -11.05 -17.00
C PRO A 134 15.28 -10.92 -18.27
N ARG A 135 15.31 -9.75 -18.91
CA ARG A 135 14.67 -9.55 -20.21
C ARG A 135 15.35 -10.49 -21.21
N GLN A 136 14.58 -11.38 -21.83
CA GLN A 136 15.08 -12.17 -22.94
C GLN A 136 15.31 -11.23 -24.13
N GLU A 137 16.53 -11.20 -24.65
CA GLU A 137 16.82 -10.52 -25.91
C GLU A 137 15.97 -11.19 -27.02
N LYS A 138 15.33 -10.36 -27.84
CA LYS A 138 14.56 -10.81 -29.01
C LYS A 138 15.43 -10.79 -30.24
#